data_AF-A0A5J5G616-F1
#
_entry.id   AF-A0A5J5G616-F1
#
_cell.length_a   1.000
_cell.length_b   1.000
_cell.length_c   1.000
_cell.angle_alpha   90.00
_cell.angle_beta   90.00
_cell.angle_gamma   90.00
#
_symmetry.space_group_name_H-M   'P 1'
#
loop_
_entity.id
_entity.type
_entity.pdbx_description
1 polymer ?
#
loop_
_entity_poly.entity_id
_entity_poly.type
_entity_poly.pdbx_seq_one_letter_code
_entity_poly.pdbx_strand_id
1 'polypeptide(L)'
;MPIYLLKDRRTYATNMGIMLCSQYCTKDNASYLFFEGHLGSESFDMHSEKDMNVSVENDKRVTIDGNCFTVINKGQQDTMVGNATFHYKAKRDTTVDDVESNTFNNSQTTKLKNGRKLEIINDGDESKITGDQTLKLQGSQIEHIAEKKKITIGEGFSLEIMAGGKKQKSKVMLLLILIVQ
;
A
#
# COMPACT_ATOMS: atom_id res chain seq x y z
N MET A 1 4.87 40.07 26.11
CA MET A 1 5.79 39.10 25.48
C MET A 1 6.67 39.85 24.51
N PRO A 2 8.01 39.80 24.59
CA PRO A 2 8.86 40.45 23.61
C PRO A 2 8.80 39.69 22.28
N ILE A 3 8.36 40.36 21.22
CA ILE A 3 8.57 39.94 19.84
C ILE A 3 10.04 40.24 19.53
N TYR A 4 10.86 39.20 19.36
CA TYR A 4 12.24 39.36 18.89
C TYR A 4 12.21 39.55 17.37
N LEU A 5 12.19 40.81 16.93
CA LEU A 5 12.47 41.16 15.54
C LEU A 5 14.00 41.18 15.38
N LEU A 6 14.60 40.10 14.88
CA LEU A 6 16.01 40.11 14.50
C LEU A 6 16.17 41.00 13.26
N LYS A 7 16.54 42.26 13.47
CA LYS A 7 17.01 43.16 12.40
C LYS A 7 18.40 43.66 12.78
N ASP A 8 19.44 43.11 12.16
CA ASP A 8 20.66 43.87 11.96
C ASP A 8 20.50 44.76 10.72
N ARG A 9 20.82 46.04 10.87
CA ARG A 9 20.59 47.10 9.88
C ARG A 9 21.82 47.39 9.03
N ARG A 10 22.79 46.47 8.91
CA ARG A 10 23.97 46.65 8.02
C ARG A 10 24.45 45.44 7.21
N THR A 11 23.73 44.32 7.23
CA THR A 11 23.91 43.17 6.31
C THR A 11 22.53 42.57 6.06
N TYR A 12 22.20 42.19 4.82
CA TYR A 12 20.88 41.62 4.50
C TYR A 12 20.57 40.46 5.45
N ALA A 13 19.68 40.67 6.41
CA ALA A 13 19.18 39.59 7.24
C ALA A 13 18.41 38.66 6.31
N THR A 14 19.00 37.50 6.02
CA THR A 14 18.36 36.46 5.21
C THR A 14 17.28 35.74 6.00
N ASN A 15 17.18 35.96 7.32
CA ASN A 15 16.39 35.14 8.23
C ASN A 15 15.37 35.99 8.99
N MET A 16 14.13 35.52 9.10
CA MET A 16 13.09 36.14 9.92
C MET A 16 12.10 35.10 10.45
N GLY A 17 11.44 35.38 11.58
CA GLY A 17 10.47 34.45 12.15
C GLY A 17 9.78 34.96 13.41
N ILE A 18 8.84 34.16 13.91
CA ILE A 18 8.16 34.36 15.19
C ILE A 18 8.31 33.06 15.99
N MET A 19 8.76 33.19 17.23
CA MET A 19 8.89 32.08 18.17
C MET A 19 8.05 32.38 19.41
N LEU A 20 7.23 31.44 19.81
CA LEU A 20 6.35 31.48 20.97
C LEU A 20 6.74 30.36 21.92
N CYS A 21 6.74 30.67 23.21
CA CYS A 21 7.19 29.72 24.22
C CYS A 21 6.36 29.85 25.50
N SER A 22 6.25 28.74 26.23
CA SER A 22 5.59 28.69 27.54
C SER A 22 6.54 29.10 28.68
N GLN A 23 6.11 28.98 29.94
CA GLN A 23 7.03 29.19 31.09
C GLN A 23 8.13 28.11 31.08
N TYR A 24 9.38 28.51 31.35
CA TYR A 24 10.58 27.65 31.29
C TYR A 24 10.97 27.20 29.87
N CYS A 25 11.12 28.20 28.98
CA CYS A 25 11.48 27.99 27.58
C CYS A 25 12.88 27.40 27.37
N THR A 26 12.96 26.37 26.56
CA THR A 26 14.17 25.87 25.89
C THR A 26 13.93 25.93 24.38
N LYS A 27 14.99 25.72 23.59
CA LYS A 27 14.83 25.58 22.13
C LYS A 27 13.91 24.42 21.75
N ASP A 28 13.85 23.40 22.61
CA ASP A 28 13.17 22.13 22.35
C ASP A 28 11.70 22.12 22.78
N ASN A 29 11.18 23.21 23.36
CA ASN A 29 9.79 23.28 23.85
C ASN A 29 9.01 24.52 23.38
N ALA A 30 9.37 25.03 22.19
CA ALA A 30 8.84 26.26 21.62
C ALA A 30 8.14 26.00 20.29
N SER A 31 7.08 26.74 19.99
CA SER A 31 6.43 26.74 18.68
C SER A 31 6.94 27.90 17.84
N TYR A 32 7.22 27.68 16.56
CA TYR A 32 7.79 28.73 15.71
C TYR A 32 7.38 28.65 14.25
N LEU A 33 7.53 29.79 13.59
CA LEU A 33 7.44 29.98 12.15
C LEU A 33 8.67 30.77 11.69
N PHE A 34 9.47 30.19 10.80
CA PHE A 34 10.76 30.72 10.39
C PHE A 34 10.92 30.70 8.87
N PHE A 35 11.61 31.72 8.36
CA PHE A 35 11.93 31.94 6.96
C PHE A 35 13.43 32.18 6.82
N GLU A 36 14.06 31.44 5.92
CA GLU A 36 15.43 31.63 5.46
C GLU A 36 15.40 32.00 3.97
N GLY A 37 16.10 33.07 3.61
CA GLY A 37 16.12 33.70 2.29
C GLY A 37 17.52 33.77 1.70
N HIS A 38 18.50 33.07 2.28
CA HIS A 38 19.81 32.92 1.69
C HIS A 38 19.72 32.11 0.40
N LEU A 39 20.25 32.66 -0.69
CA LEU A 39 20.18 32.04 -2.01
C LEU A 39 20.79 30.64 -2.00
N GLY A 40 20.01 29.64 -2.41
CA GLY A 40 20.43 28.24 -2.45
C GLY A 40 20.33 27.52 -1.11
N SER A 41 19.77 28.15 -0.08
CA SER A 41 19.50 27.57 1.24
C SER A 41 18.17 28.03 1.80
N GLU A 42 17.27 28.51 0.94
CA GLU A 42 15.97 29.02 1.36
C GLU A 42 15.15 27.93 2.04
N SER A 43 14.55 28.27 3.18
CA SER A 43 13.72 27.36 3.96
C SER A 43 12.49 28.06 4.52
N PHE A 44 11.47 27.25 4.75
CA PHE A 44 10.28 27.62 5.48
C PHE A 44 10.05 26.53 6.52
N ASP A 45 10.16 26.91 7.79
CA ASP A 45 10.05 25.96 8.90
C ASP A 45 8.86 26.34 9.78
N MET A 46 7.96 25.38 9.97
CA MET A 46 6.82 25.51 10.87
C MET A 46 6.87 24.37 11.88
N HIS A 47 6.85 24.72 13.16
CA HIS A 47 6.89 23.77 14.25
C HIS A 47 5.83 24.10 15.30
N SER A 48 5.09 23.08 15.72
CA SER A 48 4.21 23.14 16.89
C SER A 48 4.74 22.17 17.94
N GLU A 49 4.89 22.67 19.17
CA GLU A 49 5.40 21.88 20.30
C GLU A 49 4.46 20.73 20.69
N LYS A 50 3.15 20.92 20.47
CA LYS A 50 2.14 19.97 20.93
C LYS A 50 1.22 19.52 19.81
N ASP A 51 0.25 20.36 19.47
CA ASP A 51 -0.79 20.04 18.48
C ASP A 51 -0.73 21.06 17.34
N MET A 52 -0.84 20.59 16.09
CA MET A 52 -0.99 21.45 14.91
C MET A 52 -2.30 21.09 14.22
N ASN A 53 -3.22 22.05 14.19
CA ASN A 53 -4.51 21.92 13.50
C ASN A 53 -4.48 22.78 12.23
N VAL A 54 -4.85 22.20 11.09
CA VAL A 54 -4.95 22.90 9.81
C VAL A 54 -6.35 22.68 9.25
N SER A 55 -7.11 23.75 9.08
CA SER A 55 -8.43 23.73 8.43
C SER A 55 -8.39 24.56 7.15
N VAL A 56 -9.04 24.05 6.10
CA VAL A 56 -9.23 24.72 4.81
C VAL A 56 -10.67 24.44 4.42
N GLU A 57 -11.47 25.50 4.26
CA GLU A 57 -12.93 25.35 4.03
C GLU A 57 -13.29 25.03 2.58
N ASN A 58 -12.38 25.32 1.65
CA ASN A 58 -12.55 25.03 0.22
C ASN A 58 -11.38 24.14 -0.26
N ASP A 59 -10.51 24.67 -1.13
CA ASP A 59 -9.47 23.88 -1.77
C ASP A 59 -8.11 24.03 -1.10
N LYS A 60 -7.46 22.88 -0.77
CA LYS A 60 -6.04 22.83 -0.43
C LYS A 60 -5.25 22.31 -1.62
N ARG A 61 -4.35 23.14 -2.16
CA ARG A 61 -3.38 22.74 -3.20
C ARG A 61 -1.98 22.71 -2.60
N VAL A 62 -1.27 21.61 -2.84
CA VAL A 62 0.14 21.46 -2.47
C VAL A 62 0.91 21.01 -3.72
N THR A 63 1.94 21.76 -4.08
CA THR A 63 2.87 21.43 -5.16
C THR A 63 4.26 21.31 -4.56
N ILE A 64 4.92 20.20 -4.84
CA ILE A 64 6.29 19.92 -4.38
C ILE A 64 7.06 19.46 -5.61
N ASP A 65 8.00 20.29 -6.06
CA ASP A 65 8.83 19.99 -7.23
C ASP A 65 9.99 19.05 -6.89
N GLY A 66 10.45 19.10 -5.64
CA GLY A 66 11.45 18.20 -5.08
C GLY A 66 10.83 16.93 -4.47
N ASN A 67 11.50 16.40 -3.45
CA ASN A 67 11.04 15.21 -2.73
C ASN A 67 10.12 15.58 -1.55
N CYS A 68 9.18 14.68 -1.24
CA CYS A 68 8.34 14.76 -0.05
C CYS A 68 8.65 13.57 0.87
N PHE A 69 9.04 13.84 2.12
CA PHE A 69 9.27 12.84 3.15
C PHE A 69 8.29 13.06 4.30
N THR A 70 7.60 12.00 4.70
CA THR A 70 6.63 12.04 5.79
C THR A 70 6.94 10.92 6.77
N VAL A 71 7.05 11.25 8.05
CA VAL A 71 7.23 10.28 9.14
C VAL A 71 6.11 10.49 10.16
N ILE A 72 5.34 9.44 10.42
CA ILE A 72 4.25 9.45 11.39
C ILE A 72 4.54 8.34 12.40
N ASN A 73 4.93 8.72 13.61
CA ASN A 73 5.40 7.78 14.63
C ASN A 73 4.28 6.99 15.33
N LYS A 74 3.02 7.36 15.08
CA LYS A 74 1.85 6.72 15.67
C LYS A 74 0.91 6.22 14.58
N GLY A 75 -0.25 6.86 14.39
CA GLY A 75 -1.23 6.46 13.38
C GLY A 75 -1.49 7.55 12.35
N GLN A 76 -1.83 7.11 11.14
CA GLN A 76 -2.40 7.94 10.08
C GLN A 76 -3.82 7.45 9.81
N GLN A 77 -4.78 8.37 9.73
CA GLN A 77 -6.14 8.09 9.30
C GLN A 77 -6.54 9.11 8.26
N ASP A 78 -6.93 8.61 7.09
CA ASP A 78 -7.47 9.44 6.02
C ASP A 78 -8.93 9.07 5.77
N THR A 79 -9.79 10.09 5.75
CA THR A 79 -11.21 9.94 5.40
C THR A 79 -11.49 10.79 4.17
N MET A 80 -11.75 10.14 3.04
CA MET A 80 -12.18 10.80 1.81
C MET A 80 -13.67 10.54 1.59
N VAL A 81 -14.48 11.59 1.65
CA VAL A 81 -15.93 11.50 1.38
C VAL A 81 -16.20 11.37 -0.12
N GLY A 82 -15.40 12.07 -0.93
CA GLY A 82 -15.42 11.95 -2.39
C GLY A 82 -14.42 10.93 -2.92
N ASN A 83 -14.14 11.02 -4.21
CA ASN A 83 -13.20 10.14 -4.88
C ASN A 83 -11.75 10.42 -4.46
N ALA A 84 -10.96 9.38 -4.22
CA ALA A 84 -9.51 9.45 -4.11
C ALA A 84 -8.85 8.91 -5.39
N THR A 85 -7.80 9.57 -5.89
CA THR A 85 -7.04 9.13 -7.06
C THR A 85 -5.55 9.22 -6.77
N PHE A 86 -4.83 8.12 -6.97
CA PHE A 86 -3.39 8.04 -6.80
C PHE A 86 -2.75 7.60 -8.13
N HIS A 87 -1.91 8.46 -8.71
CA HIS A 87 -1.22 8.17 -9.96
C HIS A 87 0.30 8.17 -9.75
N TYR A 88 0.87 6.98 -9.68
CA TYR A 88 2.32 6.77 -9.63
C TYR A 88 2.83 6.65 -11.07
N LYS A 89 3.64 7.63 -11.53
CA LYS A 89 4.21 7.62 -12.88
C LYS A 89 5.30 6.55 -13.09
N ALA A 90 5.84 6.04 -11.99
CA ALA A 90 6.89 5.04 -11.97
C ALA A 90 6.50 3.92 -10.98
N LYS A 91 7.42 3.51 -10.12
CA LYS A 91 7.23 2.44 -9.15
C LYS A 91 6.48 2.91 -7.90
N ARG A 92 5.66 2.04 -7.33
CA ARG A 92 5.22 2.11 -5.93
C ARG A 92 5.74 0.88 -5.20
N ASP A 93 6.43 1.10 -4.08
CA ASP A 93 6.79 0.06 -3.12
C ASP A 93 5.91 0.22 -1.88
N THR A 94 5.43 -0.90 -1.36
CA THR A 94 4.71 -0.96 -0.09
C THR A 94 5.33 -2.08 0.73
N THR A 95 5.58 -1.83 2.02
CA THR A 95 6.00 -2.84 2.99
C THR A 95 5.12 -2.66 4.22
N VAL A 96 4.52 -3.77 4.66
CA VAL A 96 3.68 -3.82 5.85
C VAL A 96 4.26 -4.95 6.71
N ASP A 97 4.75 -4.59 7.89
CA ASP A 97 5.42 -5.55 8.79
C ASP A 97 4.43 -6.49 9.50
N ASP A 98 3.16 -6.09 9.53
CA ASP A 98 2.05 -6.85 10.09
C ASP A 98 0.97 -7.07 9.00
N VAL A 99 -0.32 -7.05 9.34
CA VAL A 99 -1.41 -7.33 8.40
C VAL A 99 -1.79 -6.12 7.54
N GLU A 100 -1.86 -6.33 6.21
CA GLU A 100 -2.59 -5.46 5.28
C GLU A 100 -4.02 -6.00 5.05
N SER A 101 -5.03 -5.14 5.17
CA SER A 101 -6.44 -5.50 4.97
C SER A 101 -7.16 -4.52 4.06
N ASN A 102 -7.98 -5.03 3.15
CA ASN A 102 -8.77 -4.22 2.23
C ASN A 102 -10.22 -4.74 2.16
N THR A 103 -11.18 -3.85 2.33
CA THR A 103 -12.61 -4.16 2.17
C THR A 103 -13.18 -3.31 1.04
N PHE A 104 -13.68 -3.97 -0.01
CA PHE A 104 -14.36 -3.33 -1.12
C PHE A 104 -15.86 -3.67 -1.06
N ASN A 105 -16.67 -2.73 -0.56
CA ASN A 105 -18.10 -2.97 -0.31
C ASN A 105 -18.94 -3.22 -1.58
N ASN A 106 -18.48 -2.74 -2.74
CA ASN A 106 -19.16 -2.93 -4.02
C ASN A 106 -18.36 -3.87 -4.92
N SER A 107 -17.22 -3.42 -5.45
CA SER A 107 -16.39 -4.23 -6.34
C SER A 107 -14.94 -3.75 -6.39
N GLN A 108 -14.06 -4.60 -6.91
CA GLN A 108 -12.67 -4.28 -7.28
C GLN A 108 -12.43 -4.70 -8.73
N THR A 109 -11.81 -3.82 -9.53
CA THR A 109 -11.37 -4.15 -10.91
C THR A 109 -9.87 -3.89 -11.03
N THR A 110 -9.14 -4.90 -11.52
CA THR A 110 -7.68 -4.84 -11.65
C THR A 110 -7.27 -5.17 -13.08
N LYS A 111 -6.42 -4.32 -13.68
CA LYS A 111 -5.83 -4.56 -15.01
C LYS A 111 -4.31 -4.54 -14.92
N LEU A 112 -3.69 -5.64 -15.34
CA LEU A 112 -2.23 -5.80 -15.37
C LEU A 112 -1.78 -6.02 -16.80
N LYS A 113 -0.85 -5.19 -17.29
CA LYS A 113 -0.33 -5.32 -18.66
C LYS A 113 0.77 -6.37 -18.78
N ASN A 114 1.63 -6.46 -17.76
CA ASN A 114 2.84 -7.29 -17.77
C ASN A 114 2.75 -8.47 -16.77
N GLY A 115 1.55 -8.93 -16.44
CA GLY A 115 1.32 -10.07 -15.55
C GLY A 115 1.44 -9.76 -14.05
N ARG A 116 1.43 -10.82 -13.24
CA ARG A 116 1.57 -10.82 -11.77
C ARG A 116 2.51 -11.95 -11.35
N LYS A 117 3.44 -11.68 -10.44
CA LYS A 117 4.16 -12.70 -9.67
C LYS A 117 3.62 -12.70 -8.24
N LEU A 118 3.30 -13.86 -7.71
CA LEU A 118 2.85 -14.06 -6.33
C LEU A 118 3.77 -15.11 -5.69
N GLU A 119 4.25 -14.82 -4.48
CA GLU A 119 5.10 -15.70 -3.69
C GLU A 119 4.57 -15.66 -2.26
N ILE A 120 4.18 -16.82 -1.74
CA ILE A 120 3.67 -17.02 -0.38
C ILE A 120 4.66 -17.99 0.27
N ILE A 121 5.41 -17.49 1.26
CA ILE A 121 6.54 -18.22 1.83
C ILE A 121 6.06 -19.19 2.92
N ASN A 122 5.12 -18.75 3.75
CA ASN A 122 4.57 -19.51 4.86
C ASN A 122 3.05 -19.59 4.72
N ASP A 123 2.46 -20.62 5.34
CA ASP A 123 1.03 -20.90 5.34
C ASP A 123 0.46 -21.22 3.94
N GLY A 124 -0.63 -20.56 3.54
CA GLY A 124 -1.33 -20.89 2.29
C GLY A 124 -2.18 -19.74 1.73
N ASP A 125 -2.73 -19.98 0.55
CA ASP A 125 -3.65 -19.08 -0.17
C ASP A 125 -5.08 -19.61 -0.06
N GLU A 126 -5.94 -18.93 0.70
CA GLU A 126 -7.36 -19.27 0.83
C GLU A 126 -8.23 -18.36 -0.04
N SER A 127 -9.04 -18.97 -0.91
CA SER A 127 -10.00 -18.24 -1.75
C SER A 127 -11.40 -18.84 -1.60
N LYS A 128 -12.31 -18.05 -1.02
CA LYS A 128 -13.74 -18.38 -0.92
C LYS A 128 -14.56 -17.57 -1.92
N ILE A 129 -15.04 -18.22 -2.97
CA ILE A 129 -15.86 -17.62 -4.02
C ILE A 129 -17.27 -18.22 -3.91
N THR A 130 -18.28 -17.39 -3.66
CA THR A 130 -19.68 -17.82 -3.52
C THR A 130 -20.45 -17.80 -4.83
N GLY A 131 -20.00 -17.01 -5.80
CA GLY A 131 -20.50 -16.99 -7.16
C GLY A 131 -19.59 -17.76 -8.12
N ASP A 132 -19.62 -17.38 -9.39
CA ASP A 132 -18.86 -18.07 -10.43
C ASP A 132 -17.39 -17.63 -10.49
N GLN A 133 -16.51 -18.58 -10.80
CA GLN A 133 -15.13 -18.31 -11.19
C GLN A 133 -14.94 -18.67 -12.67
N THR A 134 -14.53 -17.68 -13.48
CA THR A 134 -14.19 -17.90 -14.89
C THR A 134 -12.71 -17.68 -15.12
N LEU A 135 -12.02 -18.69 -15.67
CA LEU A 135 -10.62 -18.63 -16.08
C LEU A 135 -10.51 -18.82 -17.60
N LYS A 136 -9.93 -17.85 -18.30
CA LYS A 136 -9.62 -17.94 -19.73
C LYS A 136 -8.11 -17.84 -19.92
N LEU A 137 -7.50 -18.91 -20.41
CA LEU A 137 -6.07 -18.98 -20.69
C LEU A 137 -5.85 -19.24 -22.17
N GLN A 138 -5.06 -18.39 -22.82
CA GLN A 138 -4.56 -18.64 -24.18
C GLN A 138 -3.27 -19.47 -24.17
N GLY A 139 -2.54 -19.42 -23.05
CA GLY A 139 -1.32 -20.20 -22.82
C GLY A 139 -1.58 -21.47 -22.00
N SER A 140 -0.49 -22.09 -21.55
CA SER A 140 -0.54 -23.31 -20.72
C SER A 140 -0.79 -23.00 -19.25
N GLN A 141 -1.52 -23.89 -18.58
CA GLN A 141 -1.59 -23.98 -17.12
C GLN A 141 -0.71 -25.15 -16.67
N ILE A 142 0.25 -24.89 -15.79
CA ILE A 142 1.13 -25.90 -15.21
C ILE A 142 0.97 -25.83 -13.69
N GLU A 143 0.63 -26.96 -13.09
CA GLU A 143 0.48 -27.09 -11.65
C GLU A 143 1.39 -28.21 -11.14
N HIS A 144 2.10 -27.96 -10.05
CA HIS A 144 2.83 -28.96 -9.31
C HIS A 144 2.27 -29.01 -7.89
N ILE A 145 1.80 -30.19 -7.47
CA ILE A 145 1.19 -30.41 -6.17
C ILE A 145 1.99 -31.54 -5.52
N ALA A 146 2.75 -31.21 -4.48
CA ALA A 146 3.66 -32.15 -3.83
C ALA A 146 2.90 -33.27 -3.09
N GLU A 147 1.73 -32.94 -2.53
CA GLU A 147 0.91 -33.87 -1.77
C GLU A 147 -0.35 -34.27 -2.54
N LYS A 148 -1.50 -33.70 -2.18
CA LYS A 148 -2.81 -34.14 -2.67
C LYS A 148 -3.58 -32.99 -3.30
N LYS A 149 -4.07 -33.23 -4.53
CA LYS A 149 -5.18 -32.46 -5.11
C LYS A 149 -6.50 -33.17 -4.77
N LYS A 150 -7.41 -32.50 -4.05
CA LYS A 150 -8.79 -32.96 -3.87
C LYS A 150 -9.72 -32.05 -4.67
N ILE A 151 -10.58 -32.65 -5.48
CA ILE A 151 -11.65 -31.96 -6.20
C ILE A 151 -12.96 -32.61 -5.79
N THR A 152 -13.94 -31.80 -5.41
CA THR A 152 -15.31 -32.25 -5.13
C THR A 152 -16.24 -31.44 -6.01
N ILE A 153 -17.06 -32.14 -6.80
CA ILE A 153 -18.03 -31.56 -7.71
C ILE A 153 -19.41 -32.00 -7.22
N GLY A 154 -20.28 -31.04 -6.92
CA GLY A 154 -21.61 -31.32 -6.37
C GLY A 154 -22.61 -31.78 -7.43
N GLU A 155 -22.56 -31.20 -8.62
CA GLU A 155 -23.52 -31.48 -9.69
C GLU A 155 -22.87 -32.26 -10.84
N GLY A 156 -22.15 -31.57 -11.73
CA GLY A 156 -21.59 -32.18 -12.94
C GLY A 156 -20.22 -31.63 -13.30
N PHE A 157 -19.45 -32.46 -14.01
CA PHE A 157 -18.16 -32.09 -14.57
C PHE A 157 -18.12 -32.49 -16.04
N SER A 158 -17.91 -31.49 -16.91
CA SER A 158 -17.72 -31.70 -18.34
C SER A 158 -16.29 -31.34 -18.72
N LEU A 159 -15.68 -32.18 -19.55
CA LEU A 159 -14.35 -31.97 -20.11
C LEU A 159 -14.42 -32.21 -21.61
N GLU A 160 -14.21 -31.14 -22.38
CA GLU A 160 -14.09 -31.19 -23.82
C GLU A 160 -12.62 -30.95 -24.22
N ILE A 161 -12.07 -31.84 -25.04
CA ILE A 161 -10.69 -31.74 -25.54
C ILE A 161 -10.75 -31.78 -27.05
N MET A 162 -10.58 -30.63 -27.69
CA MET A 162 -10.66 -30.54 -29.16
C MET A 162 -9.43 -31.13 -29.87
N ALA A 163 -8.26 -31.10 -29.24
CA ALA A 163 -7.01 -31.60 -29.81
C ALA A 163 -5.99 -32.01 -28.73
N GLY A 164 -4.95 -32.77 -29.09
CA GLY A 164 -3.84 -33.16 -28.21
C GLY A 164 -4.12 -34.30 -27.22
N GLY A 165 -5.40 -34.52 -26.88
CA GLY A 165 -5.86 -35.63 -26.03
C GLY A 165 -5.50 -35.47 -24.55
N LYS A 166 -5.88 -36.46 -23.74
CA LYS A 166 -5.54 -36.53 -22.31
C LYS A 166 -4.62 -37.72 -22.05
N LYS A 167 -3.47 -37.48 -21.44
CA LYS A 167 -2.60 -38.53 -20.91
C LYS A 167 -2.70 -38.51 -19.39
N GLN A 168 -3.05 -39.66 -18.80
CA GLN A 168 -3.11 -39.83 -17.35
C GLN A 168 -2.42 -41.14 -16.99
N LYS A 169 -1.48 -41.08 -16.03
CA LYS A 169 -0.86 -42.25 -15.43
C LYS A 169 -1.32 -42.32 -13.98
N SER A 170 -1.88 -43.46 -13.59
CA SER A 170 -2.33 -43.72 -12.22
C SER A 170 -1.67 -44.99 -11.73
N LYS A 171 -1.17 -45.00 -10.49
CA LYS A 171 -0.72 -46.23 -9.83
C LYS A 171 -1.94 -46.87 -9.16
N VAL A 172 -2.33 -48.07 -9.59
CA VAL A 172 -3.39 -48.86 -8.96
C VAL A 172 -2.74 -49.99 -8.16
N MET A 173 -3.19 -50.24 -6.93
CA MET A 173 -2.79 -51.42 -6.16
C MET A 173 -3.70 -52.59 -6.56
N LEU A 174 -3.12 -53.65 -7.13
CA LEU A 174 -3.86 -54.85 -7.53
C LEU A 174 -4.12 -55.73 -6.29
N LEU A 175 -5.38 -55.94 -5.92
CA LEU A 175 -5.75 -56.89 -4.86
C LEU A 175 -5.95 -58.27 -5.48
N LEU A 176 -5.00 -59.20 -5.30
CA LEU A 176 -5.21 -60.61 -5.64
C LEU A 176 -6.14 -61.24 -4.60
N ILE A 177 -7.37 -61.58 -5.01
CA ILE A 177 -8.24 -62.47 -4.26
C ILE A 177 -7.91 -63.89 -4.73
N LEU A 178 -7.16 -64.64 -3.92
CA LEU A 178 -7.03 -66.09 -4.08
C LEU A 178 -8.35 -66.74 -3.67
N ILE A 179 -9.12 -67.19 -4.65
CA ILE A 179 -10.24 -68.11 -4.42
C ILE A 179 -9.63 -69.50 -4.25
N VAL A 180 -9.63 -70.02 -3.02
CA VAL A 180 -9.34 -71.44 -2.75
C VAL A 180 -10.65 -72.20 -3.01
N GLN A 181 -10.58 -73.18 -3.92
CA GLN A 181 -11.67 -74.11 -4.24
C GLN A 181 -11.91 -75.11 -3.10
#